data_AF-F4S1H8-F1
#
_entry.id   AF-F4S1H8-F1
#
_cell.length_a   1.000
_cell.length_b   1.000
_cell.length_c   1.000
_cell.angle_alpha   90.00
_cell.angle_beta   90.00
_cell.angle_gamma   90.00
#
_symmetry.space_group_name_H-M   'P 1'
#
loop_
_entity.id
_entity.type
_entity.pdbx_description
1 polymer ?
#
loop_
_entity_poly.entity_id
_entity_poly.type
_entity_poly.pdbx_seq_one_letter_code
_entity_poly.pdbx_strand_id
1 'polypeptide(L)'
;MPPRQLITEDFRPLIADLVDEGLTNAEIQAELSTHHNLQCSLRSLTRAQTDWGLQKLPDEHTYELVNDLISSYHGQGMRAKHLLNIIKECHGFTLSPRTLARRCQVLGLHQKHDDIDLGKVTMEEVAEFIRQTKRNPDGKLAGYRRVHHILRNQHDVFVHSCAPNYCYLAPNSNNGVEGLIPAPLEDVEELQAQHYPNAEELMVTSPLWLREICALAQEELQIDADNIDMENIWIVFHKILSFLRSYDLFLLGMPEGAPRAATNHEKAVETVANRFGLLPRNH
;
A
#
# COMPACT_ATOMS: atom_id res chain seq x y z
N MET A 1 36.69 20.50 36.60
CA MET A 1 36.39 19.41 35.65
C MET A 1 37.36 18.28 35.92
N PRO A 2 36.89 17.03 36.12
CA PRO A 2 37.79 15.89 36.29
C PRO A 2 38.57 15.64 34.98
N PRO A 3 39.78 15.07 35.07
CA PRO A 3 40.65 14.86 33.91
C PRO A 3 40.04 13.81 32.96
N ARG A 4 40.09 14.09 31.65
CA ARG A 4 39.75 13.12 30.59
C ARG A 4 40.79 12.00 30.60
N GLN A 5 40.35 10.76 30.81
CA GLN A 5 41.23 9.59 30.78
C GLN A 5 41.35 9.07 29.35
N LEU A 6 42.53 8.54 29.01
CA LEU A 6 42.76 7.88 27.71
C LEU A 6 42.08 6.51 27.72
N ILE A 7 41.39 6.17 26.64
CA ILE A 7 40.87 4.82 26.42
C ILE A 7 42.08 3.94 26.11
N THR A 8 42.45 3.04 27.02
CA THR A 8 43.54 2.07 26.87
C THR A 8 43.01 0.71 26.41
N GLU A 9 43.92 -0.16 25.97
CA GLU A 9 43.59 -1.51 25.46
C GLU A 9 42.88 -2.38 26.50
N ASP A 10 43.03 -2.08 27.78
CA ASP A 10 42.39 -2.80 28.90
C ASP A 10 40.85 -2.69 28.85
N PHE A 11 40.31 -1.65 28.23
CA PHE A 11 38.87 -1.43 28.07
C PHE A 11 38.31 -2.04 26.77
N ARG A 12 39.18 -2.62 25.92
CA ARG A 12 38.76 -3.24 24.66
C ARG A 12 37.75 -4.38 24.81
N PRO A 13 37.93 -5.38 25.70
CA PRO A 13 36.94 -6.47 25.83
C PRO A 13 35.59 -5.94 26.31
N LEU A 14 35.60 -5.03 27.30
CA LEU A 14 34.39 -4.38 27.79
C LEU A 14 33.64 -3.61 26.68
N ILE A 15 34.37 -2.82 25.89
CA ILE A 15 33.77 -2.05 24.79
C ILE A 15 33.26 -2.99 23.68
N ALA A 16 33.92 -4.14 23.45
CA ALA A 16 33.45 -5.15 22.51
C ALA A 16 32.13 -5.77 22.96
N ASP A 17 32.01 -6.15 24.25
CA ASP A 17 30.78 -6.70 24.81
C ASP A 17 29.61 -5.71 24.70
N LEU A 18 29.84 -4.43 25.05
CA LEU A 18 28.82 -3.37 24.92
C LEU A 18 28.41 -3.11 23.46
N VAL A 19 29.36 -3.23 22.53
CA VAL A 19 29.05 -3.15 21.09
C VAL A 19 28.22 -4.35 20.65
N ASP A 20 28.54 -5.56 21.14
CA ASP A 20 27.80 -6.78 20.82
C ASP A 20 26.37 -6.76 21.37
N GLU A 21 26.17 -6.22 22.57
CA GLU A 21 24.86 -5.89 23.16
C GLU A 21 24.04 -4.88 22.33
N GLY A 22 24.68 -4.21 21.36
CA GLY A 22 24.00 -3.34 20.40
C GLY A 22 23.84 -1.89 20.84
N LEU A 23 24.58 -1.47 21.87
CA LEU A 23 24.53 -0.10 22.38
C LEU A 23 25.13 0.90 21.39
N THR A 24 24.53 2.08 21.31
CA THR A 24 25.07 3.19 20.52
C THR A 24 26.29 3.81 21.20
N ASN A 25 27.15 4.49 20.44
CA ASN A 25 28.34 5.14 21.01
C ASN A 25 28.04 6.17 22.11
N ALA A 26 26.84 6.75 22.12
CA ALA A 26 26.39 7.65 23.19
C ALA A 26 26.02 6.88 24.46
N GLU A 27 25.34 5.73 24.32
CA GLU A 27 25.00 4.85 25.44
C GLU A 27 26.26 4.20 26.02
N ILE A 28 27.18 3.71 25.17
CA ILE A 28 28.48 3.18 25.60
C ILE A 28 29.27 4.25 26.38
N GLN A 29 29.26 5.50 25.92
CA GLN A 29 29.93 6.59 26.65
C GLN A 29 29.28 6.84 28.03
N ALA A 30 27.95 6.81 28.10
CA ALA A 30 27.23 6.97 29.36
C ALA A 30 27.53 5.81 30.32
N GLU A 31 27.54 4.58 29.83
CA GLU A 31 27.84 3.36 30.57
C GLU A 31 29.26 3.36 31.14
N LEU A 32 30.25 3.71 30.31
CA LEU A 32 31.64 3.85 30.71
C LEU A 32 31.84 4.93 31.78
N SER A 33 31.08 6.02 31.70
CA SER A 33 31.15 7.10 32.68
C SER A 33 30.47 6.76 34.01
N THR A 34 29.42 5.92 33.98
CA THR A 34 28.56 5.62 35.14
C THR A 34 29.08 4.42 35.92
N HIS A 35 29.45 3.34 35.23
CA HIS A 35 29.82 2.08 35.87
C HIS A 35 31.32 1.83 35.93
N HIS A 36 32.10 2.48 35.05
CA HIS A 36 33.54 2.22 34.91
C HIS A 36 34.43 3.45 35.21
N ASN A 37 33.85 4.55 35.72
CA ASN A 37 34.54 5.80 36.06
C ASN A 37 35.40 6.38 34.92
N LEU A 38 35.10 6.03 33.66
CA LEU A 38 35.89 6.41 32.50
C LEU A 38 35.22 7.57 31.76
N GLN A 39 35.77 8.77 31.96
CA GLN A 39 35.35 9.98 31.27
C GLN A 39 36.08 10.12 29.92
N CYS A 40 35.49 9.58 28.85
CA CYS A 40 35.98 9.73 27.49
C CYS A 40 35.08 10.61 26.63
N SER A 41 35.59 11.11 25.50
CA SER A 41 34.78 11.81 24.50
C SER A 41 34.27 10.81 23.46
N LEU A 42 33.09 11.07 22.86
CA LEU A 42 32.57 10.28 21.71
C LEU A 42 33.62 10.09 20.62
N ARG A 43 34.42 11.13 20.34
CA ARG A 43 35.48 11.08 19.32
C ARG A 43 36.61 10.12 19.70
N SER A 44 36.99 10.08 20.97
CA SER A 44 38.00 9.14 21.49
C SER A 44 37.48 7.69 21.41
N LEU A 45 36.22 7.48 21.78
CA LEU A 45 35.56 6.18 21.72
C LEU A 45 35.43 5.67 20.28
N THR A 46 34.96 6.53 19.37
CA THR A 46 34.86 6.18 17.94
C THR A 46 36.24 5.85 17.36
N ARG A 47 37.27 6.63 17.72
CA ARG A 47 38.64 6.34 17.28
C ARG A 47 39.13 4.99 17.81
N ALA A 48 38.99 4.71 19.11
CA ALA A 48 39.39 3.45 19.71
C ALA A 48 38.66 2.24 19.07
N GLN A 49 37.33 2.34 18.90
CA GLN A 49 36.56 1.32 18.19
C GLN A 49 37.03 1.11 16.74
N THR A 50 37.43 2.18 16.04
CA THR A 50 37.98 2.09 14.67
C THR A 50 39.33 1.38 14.68
N ASP A 51 40.23 1.80 15.56
CA ASP A 51 41.58 1.25 15.70
C ASP A 51 41.53 -0.24 16.12
N TRP A 52 40.48 -0.65 16.84
CA TRP A 52 40.25 -2.02 17.29
C TRP A 52 39.38 -2.87 16.36
N GLY A 53 38.84 -2.29 15.28
CA GLY A 53 37.95 -3.00 14.36
C GLY A 53 36.58 -3.37 14.96
N LEU A 54 36.14 -2.68 16.02
CA LEU A 54 34.84 -2.90 16.70
C LEU A 54 33.69 -2.12 16.05
N GLN A 55 33.88 -1.52 14.87
CA GLN A 55 32.78 -0.88 14.17
C GLN A 55 31.85 -1.95 13.59
N LYS A 56 30.59 -1.97 14.04
CA LYS A 56 29.48 -2.59 13.29
C LYS A 56 29.22 -1.78 12.02
N LEU A 57 30.12 -1.90 11.05
CA LEU A 57 29.84 -1.48 9.68
C LEU A 57 28.75 -2.43 9.15
N PRO A 58 27.73 -1.92 8.45
CA PRO A 58 26.86 -2.77 7.65
C PRO A 58 27.74 -3.65 6.75
N ASP A 59 27.42 -4.93 6.67
CA ASP A 59 28.14 -5.82 5.76
C ASP A 59 28.00 -5.33 4.31
N GLU A 60 28.92 -5.77 3.46
CA GLU A 60 28.95 -5.36 2.05
C GLU A 60 27.62 -5.63 1.35
N HIS A 61 26.96 -6.74 1.71
CA HIS A 61 25.65 -7.13 1.21
C HIS A 61 24.52 -6.16 1.62
N THR A 62 24.50 -5.69 2.87
CA THR A 62 23.55 -4.67 3.33
C THR A 62 23.75 -3.37 2.55
N TYR A 63 25.00 -3.00 2.26
CA TYR A 63 25.26 -1.80 1.46
C TYR A 63 24.82 -1.94 0.01
N GLU A 64 25.02 -3.11 -0.61
CA GLU A 64 24.50 -3.40 -1.95
C GLU A 64 22.99 -3.31 -1.99
N LEU A 65 22.29 -3.97 -1.05
CA LEU A 65 20.83 -3.89 -0.95
C LEU A 65 20.35 -2.46 -0.78
N VAL A 66 20.98 -1.67 0.09
CA VAL A 66 20.65 -0.25 0.27
C VAL A 66 20.89 0.54 -1.01
N ASN A 67 21.96 0.26 -1.76
CA ASN A 67 22.23 0.95 -3.04
C ASN A 67 21.19 0.60 -4.10
N ASP A 68 20.74 -0.65 -4.16
CA ASP A 68 19.69 -1.11 -5.08
C ASP A 68 18.35 -0.46 -4.75
N LEU A 69 18.00 -0.39 -3.46
CA LEU A 69 16.82 0.32 -2.99
C LEU A 69 16.88 1.82 -3.32
N ILE A 70 18.01 2.48 -3.05
CA ILE A 70 18.22 3.89 -3.40
C ILE A 70 18.05 4.09 -4.90
N SER A 71 18.69 3.25 -5.73
CA SER A 71 18.63 3.35 -7.19
C SER A 71 17.22 3.13 -7.73
N SER A 72 16.51 2.13 -7.20
CA SER A 72 15.13 1.80 -7.59
C SER A 72 14.17 2.96 -7.25
N TYR A 73 14.17 3.43 -6.00
CA TYR A 73 13.26 4.50 -5.59
C TYR A 73 13.63 5.85 -6.19
N HIS A 74 14.92 6.13 -6.39
CA HIS A 74 15.36 7.32 -7.11
C HIS A 74 14.93 7.26 -8.58
N GLY A 75 15.03 6.10 -9.25
CA GLY A 75 14.53 5.90 -10.62
C GLY A 75 13.01 6.08 -10.77
N GLN A 76 12.26 5.88 -9.68
CA GLN A 76 10.83 6.17 -9.61
C GLN A 76 10.51 7.67 -9.40
N GLY A 77 11.53 8.52 -9.25
CA GLY A 77 11.36 9.97 -9.07
C GLY A 77 11.14 10.40 -7.61
N MET A 78 11.41 9.53 -6.63
CA MET A 78 11.21 9.87 -5.22
C MET A 78 12.21 10.96 -4.76
N ARG A 79 11.74 11.89 -3.91
CA ARG A 79 12.59 12.94 -3.32
C ARG A 79 13.44 12.40 -2.18
N ALA A 80 14.58 13.04 -1.91
CA ALA A 80 15.51 12.60 -0.86
C ALA A 80 14.84 12.38 0.51
N LYS A 81 13.96 13.29 0.96
CA LYS A 81 13.18 13.12 2.19
C LYS A 81 12.31 11.85 2.17
N HIS A 82 11.69 11.55 1.03
CA HIS A 82 10.80 10.39 0.87
C HIS A 82 11.59 9.09 0.78
N LEU A 83 12.73 9.08 0.11
CA LEU A 83 13.66 7.94 0.10
C LEU A 83 14.05 7.54 1.52
N LEU A 84 14.38 8.50 2.39
CA LEU A 84 14.72 8.21 3.78
C LEU A 84 13.55 7.57 4.54
N ASN A 85 12.34 8.07 4.34
CA ASN A 85 11.13 7.53 4.98
C ASN A 85 10.82 6.11 4.50
N ILE A 86 10.79 5.88 3.19
CA ILE A 86 10.47 4.55 2.61
C ILE A 86 11.52 3.52 3.02
N ILE A 87 12.80 3.87 2.96
CA ILE A 87 13.88 2.95 3.34
C ILE A 87 13.78 2.57 4.83
N LYS A 88 13.34 3.51 5.67
CA LYS A 88 13.11 3.26 7.10
C LYS A 88 11.84 2.44 7.36
N GLU A 89 10.70 2.86 6.81
CA GLU A 89 9.39 2.29 7.11
C GLU A 89 9.16 0.94 6.43
N CYS A 90 9.56 0.78 5.16
CA CYS A 90 9.31 -0.44 4.40
C CYS A 90 10.45 -1.47 4.53
N HIS A 91 11.69 -1.01 4.71
CA HIS A 91 12.88 -1.88 4.66
C HIS A 91 13.65 -1.92 5.99
N GLY A 92 13.23 -1.15 7.01
CA GLY A 92 13.86 -1.16 8.33
C GLY A 92 15.26 -0.53 8.39
N PHE A 93 15.75 0.08 7.31
CA PHE A 93 17.08 0.68 7.28
C PHE A 93 17.04 2.17 7.65
N THR A 94 17.84 2.56 8.63
CA THR A 94 17.94 3.97 9.02
C THR A 94 19.10 4.64 8.30
N LEU A 95 18.78 5.54 7.36
CA LEU A 95 19.78 6.34 6.64
C LEU A 95 19.76 7.79 7.12
N SER A 96 20.94 8.40 7.22
CA SER A 96 21.03 9.85 7.39
C SER A 96 20.90 10.57 6.04
N PRO A 97 20.38 11.81 5.99
CA PRO A 97 20.36 12.60 4.75
C PRO A 97 21.74 12.73 4.09
N ARG A 98 22.80 12.82 4.91
CA ARG A 98 24.18 12.88 4.44
C ARG A 98 24.63 11.56 3.80
N THR A 99 24.26 10.43 4.39
CA THR A 99 24.55 9.10 3.83
C THR A 99 23.84 8.92 2.50
N LEU A 100 22.56 9.29 2.42
CA LEU A 100 21.80 9.24 1.17
C LEU A 100 22.45 10.13 0.10
N ALA A 101 22.77 11.39 0.40
CA ALA A 101 23.42 12.30 -0.54
C ALA A 101 24.76 11.76 -1.05
N ARG A 102 25.60 11.23 -0.15
CA ARG A 102 26.87 10.59 -0.52
C ARG A 102 26.64 9.38 -1.42
N ARG A 103 25.66 8.52 -1.10
CA ARG A 103 25.35 7.33 -1.90
C ARG A 103 24.81 7.71 -3.28
N CYS A 104 23.93 8.69 -3.38
CA CYS A 104 23.48 9.21 -4.67
C CYS A 104 24.65 9.71 -5.54
N GLN A 105 25.63 10.41 -4.94
CA GLN A 105 26.84 10.84 -5.66
C GLN A 105 27.68 9.65 -6.16
N VAL A 106 27.89 8.65 -5.31
CA VAL A 106 28.65 7.42 -5.67
C VAL A 106 27.94 6.65 -6.79
N LEU A 107 26.61 6.60 -6.76
CA LEU A 107 25.77 5.91 -7.74
C LEU A 107 25.50 6.73 -9.01
N GLY A 108 26.03 7.96 -9.12
CA GLY A 108 25.78 8.85 -10.26
C GLY A 108 24.32 9.29 -10.41
N LEU A 109 23.57 9.29 -9.31
CA LEU A 109 22.16 9.62 -9.28
C LEU A 109 21.99 11.13 -9.10
N HIS A 110 21.42 11.78 -10.12
CA HIS A 110 21.08 13.20 -10.10
C HIS A 110 19.57 13.39 -10.16
N GLN A 111 19.01 14.04 -9.14
CA GLN A 111 17.62 14.46 -9.14
C GLN A 111 17.49 15.76 -9.92
N LYS A 112 16.69 15.75 -10.99
CA LYS A 112 16.24 16.98 -11.64
C LYS A 112 15.15 17.61 -10.75
N HIS A 113 15.25 18.91 -10.52
CA HIS A 113 14.23 19.65 -9.79
C HIS A 113 12.94 19.69 -10.61
N ASP A 114 11.79 19.55 -9.94
CA ASP A 114 10.50 19.74 -10.58
C ASP A 114 10.35 21.20 -10.99
N ASP A 115 9.70 21.46 -12.12
CA ASP A 115 9.43 22.83 -12.56
C ASP A 115 8.50 23.58 -11.57
N ILE A 116 7.74 22.83 -10.76
CA ILE A 116 7.00 23.35 -9.60
C ILE A 116 7.95 23.88 -8.52
N ASP A 117 8.99 23.11 -8.18
CA ASP A 117 9.95 23.49 -7.15
C ASP A 117 10.82 24.68 -7.62
N LEU A 118 10.97 24.85 -8.94
CA LEU A 118 11.62 26.00 -9.56
C LEU A 118 10.68 27.20 -9.76
N GLY A 119 9.40 27.08 -9.38
CA GLY A 119 8.39 28.14 -9.53
C GLY A 119 8.06 28.49 -10.99
N LYS A 120 8.39 27.61 -11.94
CA LYS A 120 8.10 27.81 -13.36
C LYS A 120 6.65 27.46 -13.71
N VAL A 121 6.06 26.54 -12.95
CA VAL A 121 4.69 26.05 -13.17
C VAL A 121 4.02 25.84 -11.81
N THR A 122 2.76 26.23 -11.68
CA THR A 122 1.96 26.00 -10.47
C THR A 122 1.30 24.61 -10.49
N MET A 123 0.88 24.10 -9.32
CA MET A 123 0.21 22.79 -9.26
C MET A 123 -1.12 22.79 -10.04
N GLU A 124 -1.81 23.93 -10.03
CA GLU A 124 -3.05 24.18 -10.75
C GLU A 124 -2.85 24.14 -12.27
N GLU A 125 -1.76 24.73 -12.77
CA GLU A 125 -1.38 24.68 -14.19
C GLU A 125 -1.05 23.24 -14.62
N VAL A 126 -0.33 22.47 -13.81
CA VAL A 126 -0.08 21.05 -14.08
C VAL A 126 -1.38 20.26 -14.15
N ALA A 127 -2.29 20.49 -13.21
CA ALA A 127 -3.61 19.84 -13.20
C ALA A 127 -4.43 20.19 -14.45
N GLU A 128 -4.35 21.44 -14.93
CA GLU A 128 -5.00 21.86 -16.17
C GLU A 128 -4.36 21.21 -17.40
N PHE A 129 -3.03 21.11 -17.48
CA PHE A 129 -2.35 20.38 -18.57
C PHE A 129 -2.71 18.89 -18.59
N ILE A 130 -2.87 18.27 -17.43
CA ILE A 130 -3.34 16.88 -17.33
C ILE A 130 -4.78 16.77 -17.84
N ARG A 131 -5.69 17.68 -17.43
CA ARG A 131 -7.08 17.71 -17.90
C ARG A 131 -7.16 17.90 -19.42
N GLN A 132 -6.36 18.80 -19.98
CA GLN A 132 -6.28 19.02 -21.42
C GLN A 132 -5.74 17.79 -22.15
N THR A 133 -4.68 17.18 -21.64
CA THR A 133 -4.11 15.94 -22.17
C THR A 133 -5.17 14.83 -22.21
N LYS A 134 -5.96 14.66 -21.13
CA LYS A 134 -6.99 13.64 -21.03
C LYS A 134 -8.17 13.84 -22.00
N ARG A 135 -8.40 15.07 -22.48
CA ARG A 135 -9.40 15.36 -23.52
C ARG A 135 -8.93 14.95 -24.92
N ASN A 136 -7.62 14.89 -25.15
CA ASN A 136 -7.06 14.49 -26.44
C ASN A 136 -7.15 12.97 -26.66
N PRO A 137 -7.30 12.50 -27.92
CA PRO A 137 -7.38 11.06 -28.23
C PRO A 137 -6.18 10.28 -27.69
N ASP A 138 -4.98 10.86 -27.78
CA ASP A 138 -3.72 10.27 -27.30
C ASP A 138 -3.62 10.16 -25.77
N GLY A 139 -4.34 11.01 -25.04
CA GLY A 139 -4.32 11.05 -23.58
C GLY A 139 -5.52 10.37 -22.91
N LYS A 140 -6.62 10.16 -23.64
CA LYS A 140 -7.87 9.61 -23.10
C LYS A 140 -7.68 8.28 -22.36
N LEU A 141 -6.84 7.39 -22.89
CA LEU A 141 -6.47 6.09 -22.28
C LEU A 141 -5.05 6.08 -21.69
N ALA A 142 -4.37 7.23 -21.67
CA ALA A 142 -2.99 7.31 -21.18
C ALA A 142 -2.96 7.07 -19.67
N GLY A 143 -2.29 6.00 -19.23
CA GLY A 143 -1.90 5.84 -17.83
C GLY A 143 -0.90 6.92 -17.40
N TYR A 144 -0.65 7.04 -16.09
CA TYR A 144 0.23 8.06 -15.50
C TYR A 144 1.58 8.22 -16.23
N ARG A 145 2.25 7.11 -16.57
CA ARG A 145 3.54 7.16 -17.29
C ARG A 145 3.46 7.84 -18.65
N ARG A 146 2.35 7.63 -19.38
CA ARG A 146 2.12 8.25 -20.69
C ARG A 146 1.72 9.72 -20.53
N VAL A 147 0.96 10.07 -19.48
CA VAL A 147 0.68 11.47 -19.14
C VAL A 147 1.97 12.22 -18.80
N HIS A 148 2.88 11.63 -18.02
CA HIS A 148 4.19 12.22 -17.71
C HIS A 148 5.03 12.49 -18.97
N HIS A 149 4.99 11.54 -19.91
CA HIS A 149 5.66 11.69 -21.20
C HIS A 149 5.05 12.82 -22.03
N ILE A 150 3.72 12.97 -22.02
CA ILE A 150 3.02 14.05 -22.72
C ILE A 150 3.34 15.41 -22.09
N LEU A 151 3.28 15.53 -20.77
CA LEU A 151 3.67 16.76 -20.05
C LEU A 151 5.09 17.20 -20.41
N ARG A 152 6.02 16.24 -20.46
CA ARG A 152 7.42 16.53 -20.82
C ARG A 152 7.59 16.94 -22.28
N ASN A 153 6.91 16.28 -23.20
CA ASN A 153 7.19 16.47 -24.63
C ASN A 153 6.30 17.53 -25.30
N GLN A 154 5.09 17.73 -24.80
CA GLN A 154 4.11 18.66 -25.38
C GLN A 154 4.00 19.96 -24.59
N HIS A 155 4.20 19.90 -23.27
CA HIS A 155 4.07 21.07 -22.39
C HIS A 155 5.42 21.57 -21.85
N ASP A 156 6.53 20.85 -22.12
CA ASP A 156 7.87 21.11 -21.55
C ASP A 156 7.84 21.24 -20.01
N VAL A 157 6.93 20.47 -19.38
CA VAL A 157 6.72 20.48 -17.93
C VAL A 157 7.28 19.20 -17.32
N PHE A 158 8.13 19.38 -16.31
CA PHE A 158 8.83 18.31 -15.63
C PHE A 158 8.39 18.21 -14.16
N VAL A 159 7.58 17.18 -13.84
CA VAL A 159 6.95 17.03 -12.51
C VAL A 159 7.08 15.60 -12.01
N HIS A 160 7.99 15.33 -11.08
CA HIS A 160 8.20 14.02 -10.47
C HIS A 160 7.27 13.71 -9.29
N SER A 161 6.68 14.73 -8.66
CA SER A 161 5.83 14.59 -7.46
C SER A 161 4.53 13.80 -7.66
N CYS A 162 4.16 13.43 -8.89
CA CYS A 162 2.89 12.76 -9.18
C CYS A 162 2.97 11.22 -9.24
N ALA A 163 4.03 10.57 -8.75
CA ALA A 163 4.12 9.11 -8.79
C ALA A 163 3.03 8.46 -7.90
N PRO A 164 2.09 7.67 -8.46
CA PRO A 164 1.01 7.04 -7.68
C PRO A 164 1.53 6.16 -6.54
N ASN A 165 2.73 5.61 -6.73
CA ASN A 165 3.40 4.74 -5.78
C ASN A 165 3.73 5.46 -4.45
N TYR A 166 3.84 6.78 -4.43
CA TYR A 166 4.17 7.52 -3.20
C TYR A 166 3.08 7.36 -2.13
N CYS A 167 1.83 7.53 -2.53
CA CYS A 167 0.67 7.38 -1.67
C CYS A 167 0.56 5.98 -1.06
N TYR A 168 0.96 4.97 -1.82
CA TYR A 168 0.93 3.58 -1.40
C TYR A 168 2.12 3.18 -0.51
N LEU A 169 3.32 3.70 -0.80
CA LEU A 169 4.56 3.30 -0.12
C LEU A 169 4.84 4.10 1.17
N ALA A 170 4.26 5.28 1.32
CA ALA A 170 4.45 6.12 2.50
C ALA A 170 3.13 6.78 2.93
N PRO A 171 2.12 5.99 3.35
CA PRO A 171 0.79 6.49 3.70
C PRO A 171 0.84 7.50 4.85
N ASN A 172 1.67 7.27 5.87
CA ASN A 172 1.84 8.19 7.01
C ASN A 172 2.28 9.61 6.58
N SER A 173 3.11 9.70 5.53
CA SER A 173 3.57 10.99 5.00
C SER A 173 2.47 11.77 4.27
N ASN A 174 1.30 11.15 4.07
CA ASN A 174 0.12 11.72 3.41
C ASN A 174 -1.13 11.67 4.31
N ASN A 175 -0.95 11.69 5.64
CA ASN A 175 -2.03 11.56 6.62
C ASN A 175 -2.85 10.28 6.44
N GLY A 176 -2.23 9.22 5.94
CA GLY A 176 -2.86 7.91 5.84
C GLY A 176 -3.18 7.34 7.21
N VAL A 177 -4.31 6.66 7.31
CA VAL A 177 -4.80 5.96 8.50
C VAL A 177 -4.81 4.46 8.15
N GLU A 178 -4.20 3.63 9.00
CA GLU A 178 -4.07 2.17 8.78
C GLU A 178 -3.44 1.77 7.43
N GLY A 179 -2.52 2.61 6.92
CA GLY A 179 -1.86 2.36 5.64
C GLY A 179 -2.68 2.74 4.41
N LEU A 180 -3.85 3.36 4.60
CA LEU A 180 -4.72 3.85 3.53
C LEU A 180 -4.78 5.38 3.56
N ILE A 181 -4.86 6.02 2.40
CA ILE A 181 -5.13 7.46 2.35
C ILE A 181 -6.64 7.67 2.42
N PRO A 182 -7.15 8.36 3.45
CA PRO A 182 -8.57 8.64 3.56
C PRO A 182 -8.98 9.58 2.42
N ALA A 183 -9.85 9.09 1.54
CA ALA A 183 -10.52 9.92 0.54
C ALA A 183 -11.79 10.53 1.19
N PRO A 184 -12.04 11.83 1.02
CA PRO A 184 -13.31 12.43 1.42
C PRO A 184 -14.48 11.68 0.77
N LEU A 185 -15.50 11.33 1.55
CA LEU A 185 -16.65 10.57 1.05
C LEU A 185 -17.37 11.34 -0.07
N GLU A 186 -17.44 12.67 0.07
CA GLU A 186 -18.01 13.60 -0.91
C GLU A 186 -17.36 13.45 -2.31
N ASP A 187 -16.03 13.34 -2.37
CA ASP A 187 -15.30 13.17 -3.64
C ASP A 187 -15.60 11.80 -4.29
N VAL A 188 -15.75 10.76 -3.46
CA VAL A 188 -16.08 9.41 -3.93
C VAL A 188 -17.51 9.36 -4.46
N GLU A 189 -18.45 9.99 -3.75
CA GLU A 189 -19.85 10.10 -4.15
C GLU A 189 -20.01 10.91 -5.45
N GLU A 190 -19.28 12.02 -5.62
CA GLU A 190 -19.29 12.80 -6.86
C GLU A 190 -18.77 11.96 -8.05
N LEU A 191 -17.63 11.28 -7.89
CA LEU A 191 -17.08 10.40 -8.91
C LEU A 191 -18.01 9.23 -9.24
N GLN A 192 -18.65 8.66 -8.21
CA GLN A 192 -19.61 7.58 -8.39
C GLN A 192 -20.85 8.05 -9.14
N ALA A 193 -21.41 9.21 -8.81
CA ALA A 193 -22.54 9.79 -9.53
C ALA A 193 -22.20 10.13 -10.99
N GLN A 194 -20.99 10.62 -11.25
CA GLN A 194 -20.53 10.99 -12.59
C GLN A 194 -20.27 9.79 -13.50
N HIS A 195 -19.63 8.74 -12.97
CA HIS A 195 -19.15 7.61 -13.78
C HIS A 195 -20.01 6.35 -13.67
N TYR A 196 -20.78 6.23 -12.60
CA TYR A 196 -21.62 5.07 -12.29
C TYR A 196 -23.03 5.52 -11.88
N PRO A 197 -23.78 6.21 -12.76
CA PRO A 197 -25.13 6.68 -12.45
C PRO A 197 -26.10 5.53 -12.12
N ASN A 198 -25.79 4.31 -12.59
CA ASN A 198 -26.53 3.09 -12.30
C ASN A 198 -25.76 2.18 -11.32
N ALA A 199 -25.03 2.74 -10.35
CA ALA A 199 -24.20 1.96 -9.42
C ALA A 199 -24.99 0.84 -8.72
N GLU A 200 -26.24 1.11 -8.32
CA GLU A 200 -27.10 0.09 -7.71
C GLU A 200 -27.37 -1.09 -8.63
N GLU A 201 -27.64 -0.84 -9.92
CA GLU A 201 -27.85 -1.90 -10.92
C GLU A 201 -26.57 -2.68 -11.20
N LEU A 202 -25.42 -1.99 -11.23
CA LEU A 202 -24.10 -2.61 -11.42
C LEU A 202 -23.69 -3.49 -10.24
N MET A 203 -24.14 -3.14 -9.03
CA MET A 203 -23.95 -3.91 -7.81
C MET A 203 -24.93 -5.10 -7.69
N VAL A 204 -25.90 -5.24 -8.59
CA VAL A 204 -26.72 -6.45 -8.72
C VAL A 204 -25.88 -7.57 -9.37
N THR A 205 -25.03 -8.19 -8.56
CA THR A 205 -24.24 -9.36 -8.94
C THR A 205 -25.12 -10.61 -9.06
N SER A 206 -26.13 -10.71 -8.18
CA SER A 206 -27.04 -11.85 -8.07
C SER A 206 -28.32 -11.68 -8.90
N PRO A 207 -28.74 -12.71 -9.65
CA PRO A 207 -30.06 -12.76 -10.29
C PRO A 207 -31.23 -12.43 -9.37
N LEU A 208 -32.30 -11.82 -9.90
CA LEU A 208 -33.51 -11.46 -9.14
C LEU A 208 -34.12 -12.67 -8.41
N TRP A 209 -34.28 -13.81 -9.09
CA TRP A 209 -34.82 -15.03 -8.48
C TRP A 209 -33.99 -15.50 -7.28
N LEU A 210 -32.67 -15.30 -7.30
CA LEU A 210 -31.79 -15.69 -6.20
C LEU A 210 -31.98 -14.74 -5.01
N ARG A 211 -32.14 -13.43 -5.26
CA ARG A 211 -32.45 -12.45 -4.21
C ARG A 211 -33.77 -12.75 -3.53
N GLU A 212 -34.82 -13.05 -4.29
CA GLU A 212 -36.14 -13.40 -3.75
C GLU A 212 -36.10 -14.66 -2.89
N ILE A 213 -35.39 -15.69 -3.34
CA ILE A 213 -35.28 -16.94 -2.60
C ILE A 213 -34.40 -16.78 -1.36
N CYS A 214 -33.32 -16.00 -1.43
CA CYS A 214 -32.52 -15.67 -0.26
C CYS A 214 -33.33 -14.87 0.77
N ALA A 215 -34.19 -13.94 0.33
CA ALA A 215 -35.07 -13.19 1.24
C ALA A 215 -36.09 -14.11 1.94
N LEU A 216 -36.72 -15.02 1.19
CA LEU A 216 -37.62 -16.04 1.77
C LEU A 216 -36.90 -16.95 2.76
N ALA A 217 -35.70 -17.41 2.41
CA ALA A 217 -34.88 -18.23 3.29
C ALA A 217 -34.47 -17.48 4.57
N GLN A 218 -34.17 -16.18 4.46
CA GLN A 218 -33.82 -15.34 5.62
C GLN A 218 -35.01 -15.19 6.57
N GLU A 219 -36.21 -14.95 6.06
CA GLU A 219 -37.43 -14.87 6.86
C GLU A 219 -37.75 -16.20 7.55
N GLU A 220 -37.72 -17.30 6.81
CA GLU A 220 -38.07 -18.64 7.33
C GLU A 220 -37.03 -19.17 8.33
N LEU A 221 -35.75 -18.90 8.10
CA LEU A 221 -34.64 -19.32 8.97
C LEU A 221 -34.36 -18.32 10.10
N GLN A 222 -35.13 -17.23 10.19
CA GLN A 222 -34.95 -16.14 11.17
C GLN A 222 -33.51 -15.61 11.18
N ILE A 223 -32.93 -15.41 10.00
CA ILE A 223 -31.59 -14.86 9.84
C ILE A 223 -31.68 -13.34 9.88
N ASP A 224 -31.08 -12.76 10.91
CA ASP A 224 -30.89 -11.31 11.00
C ASP A 224 -29.68 -10.89 10.16
N ALA A 225 -29.95 -10.21 9.03
CA ALA A 225 -28.92 -9.79 8.09
C ALA A 225 -27.96 -8.73 8.69
N ASP A 226 -28.44 -7.93 9.64
CA ASP A 226 -27.66 -6.84 10.25
C ASP A 226 -26.65 -7.36 11.28
N ASN A 227 -26.81 -8.61 11.73
CA ASN A 227 -25.95 -9.27 12.70
C ASN A 227 -25.02 -10.33 12.06
N ILE A 228 -24.86 -10.33 10.73
CA ILE A 228 -23.91 -11.22 10.05
C ILE A 228 -22.50 -10.63 10.12
N ASP A 229 -21.56 -11.37 10.71
CA ASP A 229 -20.15 -11.01 10.83
C ASP A 229 -19.23 -12.10 10.28
N MET A 230 -17.91 -11.86 10.31
CA MET A 230 -16.92 -12.80 9.79
C MET A 230 -16.85 -14.14 10.56
N GLU A 231 -17.38 -14.19 11.78
CA GLU A 231 -17.38 -15.40 12.61
C GLU A 231 -18.60 -16.28 12.32
N ASN A 232 -19.75 -15.68 12.02
CA ASN A 232 -21.02 -16.38 11.84
C ASN A 232 -21.46 -16.55 10.37
N ILE A 233 -20.83 -15.85 9.43
CA ILE A 233 -21.19 -15.85 8.00
C ILE A 233 -21.29 -17.27 7.42
N TRP A 234 -20.31 -18.14 7.69
CA TRP A 234 -20.31 -19.51 7.16
C TRP A 234 -21.46 -20.36 7.69
N ILE A 235 -21.85 -20.15 8.96
CA ILE A 235 -22.99 -20.85 9.57
C ILE A 235 -24.29 -20.43 8.88
N VAL A 236 -24.45 -19.13 8.65
CA VAL A 236 -25.60 -18.57 7.94
C VAL A 236 -25.68 -19.12 6.51
N PHE A 237 -24.55 -19.13 5.78
CA PHE A 237 -24.47 -19.71 4.44
C PHE A 237 -24.87 -21.19 4.42
N HIS A 238 -24.40 -21.99 5.38
CA HIS A 238 -24.77 -23.41 5.46
C HIS A 238 -26.26 -23.63 5.73
N LYS A 239 -26.88 -22.79 6.57
CA LYS A 239 -28.33 -22.84 6.83
C LYS A 239 -29.13 -22.55 5.56
N ILE A 240 -28.79 -21.47 4.85
CA ILE A 240 -29.44 -21.10 3.59
C ILE A 240 -29.24 -22.21 2.54
N LEU A 241 -28.02 -22.74 2.40
CA LEU A 241 -27.75 -23.83 1.46
C LEU A 241 -28.55 -25.10 1.78
N SER A 242 -28.68 -25.45 3.06
CA SER A 242 -29.48 -26.60 3.48
C SER A 242 -30.97 -26.39 3.16
N PHE A 243 -31.48 -25.18 3.38
CA PHE A 243 -32.85 -24.81 3.02
C PHE A 243 -33.11 -24.97 1.52
N LEU A 244 -32.22 -24.43 0.68
CA LEU A 244 -32.33 -24.54 -0.78
C LEU A 244 -32.35 -26.01 -1.25
N ARG A 245 -31.48 -26.86 -0.69
CA ARG A 245 -31.43 -28.28 -1.01
C ARG A 245 -32.71 -29.02 -0.60
N SER A 246 -33.24 -28.72 0.58
CA SER A 246 -34.50 -29.29 1.05
C SER A 246 -35.67 -28.89 0.16
N TYR A 247 -35.70 -27.62 -0.28
CA TYR A 247 -36.70 -27.10 -1.21
C TYR A 247 -36.65 -27.82 -2.56
N ASP A 248 -35.46 -27.98 -3.16
CA ASP A 248 -35.32 -28.70 -4.43
C ASP A 248 -35.67 -30.19 -4.29
N LEU A 249 -35.26 -30.85 -3.21
CA LEU A 249 -35.61 -32.25 -2.95
C LEU A 249 -37.11 -32.46 -2.78
N PHE A 250 -37.80 -31.55 -2.10
CA PHE A 250 -39.25 -31.57 -1.95
C PHE A 250 -39.96 -31.47 -3.31
N LEU A 251 -39.53 -30.54 -4.16
CA LEU A 251 -40.11 -30.33 -5.49
C LEU A 251 -39.84 -31.49 -6.45
N LEU A 252 -38.66 -32.13 -6.37
CA LEU A 252 -38.33 -33.32 -7.15
C LEU A 252 -39.10 -34.58 -6.73
N GLY A 253 -39.64 -34.60 -5.50
CA GLY A 253 -40.48 -35.68 -4.99
C GLY A 253 -41.96 -35.60 -5.41
N MET A 254 -42.38 -34.52 -6.07
CA MET A 254 -43.76 -34.35 -6.54
C MET A 254 -44.04 -35.18 -7.81
N PRO A 255 -45.23 -35.80 -7.96
CA PRO A 255 -45.56 -36.59 -9.14
C PRO A 255 -45.58 -35.74 -10.42
N GLU A 256 -45.09 -36.31 -11.53
CA GLU A 256 -45.06 -35.64 -12.84
C GLU A 256 -46.46 -35.15 -13.24
N GLY A 257 -46.56 -33.87 -13.61
CA GLY A 257 -47.81 -33.23 -14.05
C GLY A 257 -48.61 -32.53 -12.95
N ALA A 258 -48.22 -32.63 -11.68
CA ALA A 258 -48.78 -31.76 -10.63
C ALA A 258 -48.30 -30.31 -10.82
N PRO A 259 -49.18 -29.29 -10.67
CA PRO A 259 -48.75 -27.91 -10.74
C PRO A 259 -47.75 -27.64 -9.60
N ARG A 260 -46.50 -27.33 -9.96
CA ARG A 260 -45.44 -26.97 -9.01
C ARG A 260 -44.73 -25.70 -9.43
N ALA A 261 -44.16 -25.01 -8.46
CA ALA A 261 -43.21 -23.94 -8.74
C ALA A 261 -41.94 -24.50 -9.41
N ALA A 262 -41.29 -23.70 -10.25
CA ALA A 262 -39.99 -24.04 -10.82
C ALA A 262 -38.94 -24.20 -9.71
N THR A 263 -38.10 -25.23 -9.83
CA THR A 263 -36.94 -25.48 -8.95
C THR A 263 -35.94 -24.34 -9.04
N ASN A 264 -35.02 -24.27 -8.06
CA ASN A 264 -33.95 -23.28 -8.09
C ASN A 264 -33.08 -23.44 -9.34
N HIS A 265 -32.86 -24.69 -9.77
CA HIS A 265 -32.12 -25.00 -11.00
C HIS A 265 -32.82 -24.49 -12.26
N GLU A 266 -34.13 -24.72 -12.40
CA GLU A 266 -34.92 -24.25 -13.56
C GLU A 266 -34.92 -22.72 -13.66
N LYS A 267 -35.12 -22.01 -12.53
CA LYS A 267 -35.04 -20.54 -12.46
C LYS A 267 -33.64 -20.00 -12.78
N ALA A 268 -32.59 -20.72 -12.35
CA ALA A 268 -31.20 -20.38 -12.65
C ALA A 268 -30.91 -20.48 -14.16
N VAL A 269 -31.33 -21.57 -14.80
CA VAL A 269 -31.16 -21.81 -16.24
C VAL A 269 -31.89 -20.73 -17.05
N GLU A 270 -33.14 -20.44 -16.71
CA GLU A 270 -33.92 -19.39 -17.36
C GLU A 270 -33.26 -18.02 -17.24
N THR A 271 -32.73 -17.69 -16.06
CA THR A 271 -32.12 -16.37 -15.83
C THR A 271 -30.76 -16.23 -16.51
N VAL A 272 -29.96 -17.30 -16.57
CA VAL A 272 -28.72 -17.32 -17.35
C VAL A 272 -29.05 -17.17 -18.85
N ALA A 273 -30.06 -17.88 -19.35
CA ALA A 273 -30.50 -17.75 -20.74
C ALA A 273 -30.99 -16.32 -21.07
N ASN A 274 -31.75 -15.70 -20.17
CA ASN A 274 -32.23 -14.32 -20.31
C ASN A 274 -31.10 -13.29 -20.23
N ARG A 275 -30.16 -13.43 -19.28
CA ARG A 275 -29.05 -12.49 -19.08
C ARG A 275 -28.04 -12.50 -20.22
N PHE A 276 -27.86 -13.63 -20.90
CA PHE A 276 -26.92 -13.78 -22.01
C PHE A 276 -27.59 -13.87 -23.39
N GLY A 277 -28.91 -13.66 -23.49
CA GLY A 277 -29.63 -13.60 -24.77
C GLY A 277 -29.71 -14.93 -25.53
N LEU A 278 -29.66 -16.07 -24.82
CA LEU A 278 -29.60 -17.42 -25.38
C LEU A 278 -30.96 -18.15 -25.33
N LEU A 279 -32.08 -17.45 -25.56
CA LEU A 279 -33.33 -18.17 -25.76
C LEU A 279 -33.33 -18.86 -27.14
N PRO A 280 -33.67 -20.16 -27.22
CA PRO A 280 -34.14 -20.72 -28.48
C PRO A 280 -35.42 -19.96 -28.86
N ARG A 281 -35.48 -19.43 -30.07
CA ARG A 281 -36.73 -18.92 -30.63
C ARG A 281 -37.72 -20.09 -30.66
N ASN A 282 -38.79 -20.00 -29.87
CA ASN A 282 -39.91 -20.92 -29.98
C ASN A 282 -40.48 -20.86 -31.41
N HIS A 283 -40.51 -22.01 -32.08
CA HIS A 283 -41.32 -22.28 -33.25
C HIS A 283 -42.58 -23.01 -32.81
#